data_AF-A0A2X2BIG6-F1
#
_entry.id   AF-A0A2X2BIG6-F1
#
_cell.length_a   1.000
_cell.length_b   1.000
_cell.length_c   1.000
_cell.angle_alpha   90.00
_cell.angle_beta   90.00
_cell.angle_gamma   90.00
#
_symmetry.space_group_name_H-M   'P 1'
#
loop_
_entity.id
_entity.type
_entity.pdbx_description
1 polymer ?
#
loop_
_entity_poly.entity_id
_entity_poly.type
_entity_poly.pdbx_seq_one_letter_code
_entity_poly.pdbx_strand_id
1 'polypeptide(L)'
;MPAIWVIAGIGGFMPLPTLEKLKQQCRLDEDNTFEDELLKTYLMAAKQRAEGYINRHLYEENIPEEDPDGLLITDDIELALMLAVGNFYEK
;
A
#
# COMPACT_ATOMS: atom_id res chain seq x y z
N MET A 1 28.42 2.18 -27.45
CA MET A 1 27.24 3.06 -27.29
C MET A 1 26.17 2.58 -28.26
N PRO A 2 24.86 2.58 -27.92
CA PRO A 2 24.20 2.99 -26.67
C PRO A 2 23.70 1.76 -25.86
N ALA A 3 23.82 1.67 -24.53
CA ALA A 3 23.10 2.44 -23.51
C ALA A 3 21.56 2.28 -23.62
N ILE A 4 21.07 1.06 -23.40
CA ILE A 4 19.67 0.82 -23.06
C ILE A 4 19.51 1.13 -21.57
N TRP A 5 19.08 2.36 -21.33
CA TRP A 5 18.15 2.75 -20.27
C TRP A 5 18.27 2.03 -18.94
N VAL A 6 19.02 2.70 -18.05
CA VAL A 6 18.72 2.87 -16.63
C VAL A 6 17.21 2.73 -16.36
N ILE A 7 16.80 1.57 -15.84
CA ILE A 7 15.63 1.47 -14.96
C ILE A 7 16.13 1.41 -13.52
N ALA A 8 16.78 2.49 -13.09
CA ALA A 8 16.79 2.84 -11.68
C ALA A 8 15.34 3.24 -11.34
N GLY A 9 14.55 2.25 -10.93
CA GLY A 9 13.11 2.44 -10.71
C GLY A 9 12.34 1.18 -10.31
N ILE A 10 12.97 0.01 -10.14
CA ILE A 10 12.33 -1.05 -9.35
C ILE A 10 12.59 -0.73 -7.88
N GLY A 11 11.70 0.08 -7.32
CA GLY A 11 11.56 0.19 -5.88
C GLY A 11 11.52 -1.21 -5.31
N GLY A 12 12.42 -1.50 -4.36
CA GLY A 12 12.39 -2.76 -3.65
C GLY A 12 10.97 -2.97 -3.13
N PHE A 13 10.42 -4.13 -3.46
CA PHE A 13 9.24 -4.75 -2.89
C PHE A 13 8.85 -4.13 -1.53
N MET A 14 7.89 -3.20 -1.53
CA MET A 14 7.35 -2.57 -0.32
C MET A 14 5.91 -3.06 -0.18
N PRO A 15 5.71 -4.18 0.52
CA PRO A 15 4.46 -4.92 0.44
C PRO A 15 3.26 -4.26 1.13
N LEU A 16 3.45 -3.15 1.84
CA LEU A 16 2.39 -2.25 2.31
C LEU A 16 2.97 -0.82 2.40
N PRO A 17 2.15 0.22 2.23
CA PRO A 17 2.63 1.59 2.37
C PRO A 17 3.06 1.85 3.81
N THR A 18 4.26 2.41 3.98
CA THR A 18 4.77 2.81 5.29
C THR A 18 3.99 3.98 5.85
N LEU A 19 4.05 4.19 7.16
CA LEU A 19 3.45 5.35 7.82
C LEU A 19 3.91 6.68 7.20
N GLU A 20 5.20 6.80 6.88
CA GLU A 20 5.76 8.00 6.23
C GLU A 20 5.08 8.30 4.89
N LYS A 21 4.90 7.28 4.05
CA LYS A 21 4.17 7.41 2.78
C LYS A 21 2.71 7.81 2.99
N LEU A 22 2.04 7.25 4.01
CA LEU A 22 0.66 7.61 4.35
C LEU A 22 0.55 9.06 4.86
N LYS A 23 1.49 9.49 5.70
CA LYS A 23 1.58 10.88 6.17
C LYS A 23 1.83 11.84 5.01
N GLN A 24 2.75 11.50 4.13
CA GLN A 24 3.03 12.27 2.92
C GLN A 24 1.79 12.39 2.03
N GLN A 25 1.03 11.31 1.86
CA GLN A 25 -0.22 11.30 1.10
C GLN A 25 -1.28 12.22 1.74
N CYS A 26 -1.36 12.25 3.07
CA CYS A 26 -2.31 13.08 3.83
C CYS A 26 -1.77 14.48 4.13
N ARG A 27 -0.58 14.85 3.62
CA ARG A 27 0.10 16.12 3.88
C ARG A 27 0.32 16.41 5.37
N LEU A 28 0.57 15.37 6.14
CA LEU A 28 0.93 15.45 7.55
C LEU A 28 2.45 15.58 7.70
N ASP A 29 2.87 16.29 8.76
CA ASP A 29 4.27 16.34 9.15
C ASP A 29 4.74 14.95 9.62
N GLU A 30 5.98 14.59 9.27
CA GLU A 30 6.57 13.28 9.58
C GLU A 30 6.66 13.04 11.10
N ASP A 31 6.97 14.09 11.86
CA ASP A 31 7.06 14.09 13.32
C ASP A 31 5.69 14.02 14.03
N ASN A 32 4.58 14.21 13.31
CA ASN A 32 3.25 14.10 13.88
C ASN A 32 2.94 12.63 14.14
N THR A 33 2.84 12.25 15.42
CA THR A 33 2.54 10.87 15.86
C THR A 33 1.11 10.72 16.40
N PHE A 34 0.34 11.81 16.43
CA PHE A 34 -1.00 11.82 17.02
C PHE A 34 -1.98 10.94 16.24
N GLU A 35 -1.80 10.84 14.93
CA GLU A 35 -2.73 10.18 14.00
C GLU A 35 -2.18 8.86 13.44
N ASP A 36 -1.03 8.39 13.92
CA ASP A 36 -0.37 7.19 13.40
C ASP A 36 -1.24 5.93 13.54
N GLU A 37 -1.90 5.77 14.69
CA GLU A 37 -2.82 4.65 14.90
C GLU A 37 -4.08 4.75 14.03
N LEU A 38 -4.54 5.98 13.76
CA LEU A 38 -5.68 6.23 12.89
C LEU A 38 -5.33 5.86 11.44
N LEU A 39 -4.17 6.29 10.95
CA LEU A 39 -3.69 5.96 9.60
C LEU A 39 -3.51 4.46 9.41
N LYS A 40 -2.98 3.73 10.41
CA LYS A 40 -2.91 2.26 10.37
C LYS A 40 -4.28 1.62 10.28
N THR A 41 -5.25 2.14 11.04
CA THR A 41 -6.62 1.64 11.03
C THR A 41 -7.26 1.83 9.66
N TYR A 42 -7.06 2.99 9.04
CA TYR A 42 -7.52 3.28 7.69
C TYR A 42 -6.85 2.39 6.64
N LEU A 43 -5.55 2.12 6.77
CA LEU A 43 -4.86 1.21 5.87
C LEU A 43 -5.44 -0.21 5.96
N MET A 44 -5.68 -0.71 7.18
CA MET A 44 -6.29 -2.04 7.38
C MET A 44 -7.71 -2.11 6.82
N ALA A 45 -8.51 -1.06 7.04
CA ALA A 45 -9.86 -0.97 6.47
C ALA A 45 -9.84 -0.90 4.94
N ALA A 46 -8.89 -0.15 4.37
CA ALA A 46 -8.68 -0.06 2.93
C ALA A 46 -8.29 -1.43 2.34
N LYS A 47 -7.36 -2.14 2.98
CA LYS A 47 -6.96 -3.50 2.60
C LYS A 47 -8.15 -4.44 2.61
N GLN A 48 -8.89 -4.50 3.72
CA GLN A 48 -10.05 -5.38 3.84
C GLN A 48 -11.13 -5.07 2.79
N ARG A 49 -11.33 -3.79 2.48
CA ARG A 49 -12.26 -3.37 1.43
C ARG A 49 -11.77 -3.75 0.03
N ALA A 50 -10.47 -3.62 -0.25
CA ALA A 50 -9.86 -4.02 -1.51
C ALA A 50 -10.00 -5.53 -1.71
N GLU A 51 -9.65 -6.34 -0.70
CA GLU A 51 -9.82 -7.81 -0.70
C GLU A 51 -11.28 -8.21 -0.97
N GLY A 52 -12.25 -7.54 -0.33
CA GLY A 52 -13.67 -7.77 -0.58
C GLY A 52 -14.14 -7.37 -1.98
N TYR A 53 -13.51 -6.37 -2.61
CA TYR A 53 -13.85 -5.92 -3.96
C TYR A 53 -13.28 -6.84 -5.04
N ILE A 54 -12.03 -7.29 -4.88
CA ILE A 54 -11.36 -8.20 -5.84
C ILE A 54 -11.69 -9.68 -5.59
N ASN A 55 -12.25 -9.99 -4.41
CA ASN A 55 -12.53 -11.35 -3.94
C ASN A 55 -11.27 -12.23 -3.93
N ARG A 56 -10.17 -11.67 -3.42
CA ARG A 56 -8.86 -12.31 -3.29
C ARG A 56 -8.14 -11.77 -2.05
N HIS A 57 -7.31 -12.59 -1.44
CA HIS A 57 -6.47 -12.16 -0.33
C HIS A 57 -5.21 -11.45 -0.82
N LEU A 58 -4.86 -10.36 -0.15
CA LEU A 58 -3.68 -9.56 -0.45
C LEU A 58 -2.55 -9.93 0.50
N TYR A 59 -1.47 -10.46 -0.09
CA TYR A 59 -0.29 -10.91 0.62
C TYR A 59 0.87 -9.98 0.39
N GLU A 60 1.68 -9.87 1.44
CA GLU A 60 2.85 -9.01 1.42
C GLU A 60 3.99 -9.68 0.67
N GLU A 61 4.51 -10.80 1.16
CA GLU A 61 5.72 -11.43 0.62
C GLU A 61 5.50 -12.80 0.00
N ASN A 62 4.60 -13.61 0.58
CA ASN A 62 4.40 -14.97 0.15
C ASN A 62 2.92 -15.31 0.14
N ILE A 63 2.48 -15.96 -0.94
CA ILE A 63 1.14 -16.51 -1.09
C ILE A 63 1.18 -17.94 -0.54
N PRO A 64 0.35 -18.30 0.45
CA PRO A 64 0.24 -19.67 0.93
C PRO A 64 -0.19 -20.62 -0.19
N GLU A 65 0.34 -21.86 -0.21
CA GLU A 65 -0.09 -22.87 -1.19
C GLU A 65 -1.59 -23.23 -1.07
N GLU A 66 -2.20 -22.93 0.08
CA GLU A 66 -3.62 -23.15 0.35
C GLU A 66 -4.54 -22.11 -0.32
N ASP A 67 -4.00 -20.99 -0.81
CA ASP A 67 -4.75 -19.94 -1.51
C ASP A 67 -4.21 -19.70 -2.93
N PRO A 68 -4.70 -20.44 -3.94
CA PRO A 68 -4.24 -20.30 -5.32
C PRO A 68 -4.67 -18.96 -5.96
N ASP A 69 -5.65 -18.27 -5.38
CA ASP A 69 -6.16 -16.98 -5.86
C ASP A 69 -5.54 -15.79 -5.12
N GLY A 70 -4.64 -16.06 -4.16
CA GLY A 70 -3.89 -15.04 -3.44
C GLY A 70 -3.11 -14.14 -4.38
N LEU A 71 -3.05 -12.85 -4.04
CA LEU A 71 -2.40 -11.84 -4.86
C LEU A 71 -1.35 -11.11 -4.03
N LEU A 72 -0.15 -10.94 -4.60
CA LEU A 72 0.88 -10.11 -3.97
C LEU A 72 0.53 -8.64 -4.13
N ILE A 73 0.82 -7.86 -3.10
CA ILE A 73 0.67 -6.40 -3.14
C ILE A 73 1.80 -5.84 -4.04
N THR A 74 1.40 -5.42 -5.23
CA THR A 74 2.24 -4.71 -6.21
C THR A 74 2.08 -3.20 -6.06
N ASP A 75 2.96 -2.42 -6.69
CA ASP A 75 3.00 -0.94 -6.57
C ASP A 75 1.66 -0.25 -6.91
N ASP A 76 0.89 -0.81 -7.85
CA ASP A 76 -0.44 -0.31 -8.22
C ASP A 76 -1.49 -0.57 -7.12
N ILE A 77 -1.41 -1.71 -6.45
CA ILE A 77 -2.25 -2.05 -5.30
C ILE A 77 -1.86 -1.17 -4.11
N GLU A 78 -0.56 -0.97 -3.86
CA GLU A 78 -0.07 -0.05 -2.84
C GLU A 78 -0.64 1.35 -3.05
N LEU A 79 -0.53 1.88 -4.28
CA LEU A 79 -1.09 3.19 -4.64
C LEU A 79 -2.61 3.25 -4.43
N ALA A 80 -3.34 2.20 -4.82
CA ALA A 80 -4.78 2.13 -4.61
C ALA A 80 -5.16 2.17 -3.12
N LEU A 81 -4.41 1.47 -2.27
CA LEU A 81 -4.60 1.52 -0.82
C LEU A 81 -4.32 2.92 -0.25
N MET A 82 -3.24 3.57 -0.71
CA MET A 82 -2.92 4.95 -0.30
C MET A 82 -4.01 5.94 -0.71
N LEU A 83 -4.58 5.81 -1.92
CA LEU A 83 -5.71 6.63 -2.37
C LEU A 83 -6.95 6.42 -1.50
N ALA A 84 -7.24 5.17 -1.12
CA ALA A 84 -8.35 4.85 -0.23
C ALA A 84 -8.16 5.45 1.18
N VAL A 85 -6.94 5.36 1.74
CA VAL A 85 -6.60 5.97 3.04
C VAL A 85 -6.77 7.49 3.00
N GLY A 86 -6.25 8.16 1.96
CA GLY A 86 -6.43 9.60 1.80
C GLY A 86 -7.92 9.99 1.73
N ASN A 87 -8.75 9.18 1.07
CA ASN A 87 -10.19 9.40 1.06
C ASN A 87 -10.85 9.19 2.42
N PHE A 88 -10.40 8.23 3.24
CA PHE A 88 -10.91 8.03 4.61
C PHE A 88 -10.44 9.11 5.59
N TYR A 89 -9.29 9.74 5.32
CA TYR A 89 -8.78 10.82 6.15
C TYR A 89 -9.56 12.13 5.92
N GLU A 90 -9.87 12.46 4.66
CA GLU A 90 -10.57 13.69 4.27
C GLU A 90 -12.09 13.66 4.50
N LYS A 91 -12.70 12.47 4.69
CA LYS A 91 -14.16 12.27 4.70
C LYS A 91 -14.63 11.55 5.94
#